data_AF-A0A7V9U5X6-F1
#
_entry.id   AF-A0A7V9U5X6-F1
#
_cell.length_a   1.000
_cell.length_b   1.000
_cell.length_c   1.000
_cell.angle_alpha   90.00
_cell.angle_beta   90.00
_cell.angle_gamma   90.00
#
_symmetry.space_group_name_H-M   'P 1'
#
loop_
_entity.id
_entity.type
_entity.pdbx_description
1 polymer ?
#
loop_
_entity_poly.entity_id
_entity_poly.type
_entity_poly.pdbx_seq_one_letter_code
_entity_poly.pdbx_strand_id
1 'polypeptide(L)'
;MKLQALRLSNFRQHVATDITFATGITGIIGPNGAGKTTILEAIAFALYAWGRSTRELMLSQTAPARQIMRVELEFELGRHRYRVVRTRTAAQLYLDDEASPIADTPSGVSERLQRLLGMSKDEFFRTYFTGQKELALMATMGASERARFLSKVLGYEKLRLAQDM
;
A
#
# COMPACT_ATOMS: atom_id res chain seq x y z
N MET A 1 9.35 -7.02 1.47
CA MET A 1 9.07 -6.08 0.38
C MET A 1 9.94 -4.85 0.56
N LYS A 2 10.56 -4.33 -0.50
CA LYS A 2 11.33 -3.09 -0.48
C LYS A 2 10.75 -2.12 -1.50
N LEU A 3 10.31 -0.93 -1.07
CA LEU A 3 9.84 0.10 -2.00
C LEU A 3 11.02 0.68 -2.78
N GLN A 4 10.82 0.97 -4.07
CA GLN A 4 11.83 1.51 -4.97
C GLN A 4 11.44 2.89 -5.47
N ALA A 5 10.21 3.03 -5.99
CA ALA A 5 9.69 4.32 -6.45
C ALA A 5 8.18 4.43 -6.25
N LEU A 6 7.69 5.64 -6.03
CA LEU A 6 6.27 5.99 -6.05
C LEU A 6 6.09 7.23 -6.93
N ARG A 7 5.26 7.11 -7.96
CA ARG A 7 4.87 8.21 -8.83
C ARG A 7 3.38 8.46 -8.73
N LEU A 8 3.02 9.70 -8.43
CA LEU A 8 1.64 10.15 -8.30
C LEU A 8 1.35 11.19 -9.37
N SER A 9 0.21 11.03 -10.03
CA SER A 9 -0.37 12.04 -10.90
C SER A 9 -1.81 12.25 -10.49
N ASN A 10 -2.17 13.48 -10.14
CA ASN A 10 -3.52 13.91 -9.76
C ASN A 10 -4.15 13.06 -8.65
N PHE A 11 -3.37 12.74 -7.62
CA PHE A 11 -3.78 11.97 -6.46
C PHE A 11 -3.91 12.87 -5.23
N ARG A 12 -5.13 13.30 -4.91
CA ARG A 12 -5.43 14.29 -3.86
C ARG A 12 -4.59 15.58 -4.02
N GLN A 13 -3.88 16.06 -2.99
CA GLN A 13 -3.03 17.26 -3.13
C GLN A 13 -1.76 17.04 -3.98
N HIS A 14 -1.44 15.80 -4.37
CA HIS A 14 -0.29 15.50 -5.23
C HIS A 14 -0.68 15.58 -6.71
N VAL A 15 -0.47 16.74 -7.33
CA VAL A 15 -0.67 16.94 -8.79
C VAL A 15 0.37 16.14 -9.59
N ALA A 16 1.65 16.28 -9.23
CA ALA A 16 2.75 15.48 -9.73
C ALA A 16 3.73 15.27 -8.58
N THR A 17 4.05 14.01 -8.27
CA THR A 17 5.02 13.68 -7.22
C THR A 17 5.77 12.44 -7.64
N ASP A 18 7.10 12.50 -7.59
CA ASP A 18 8.00 11.37 -7.85
C ASP A 18 8.89 11.20 -6.61
N ILE A 19 8.85 10.02 -6.01
CA ILE A 19 9.61 9.66 -4.82
C ILE A 19 10.42 8.42 -5.14
N THR A 20 11.74 8.54 -5.00
CA THR A 20 12.65 7.39 -5.01
C THR A 20 12.97 7.00 -3.57
N PHE A 21 12.81 5.72 -3.23
CA PHE A 21 13.11 5.19 -1.91
C PHE A 21 14.52 4.61 -1.88
N ALA A 22 15.35 5.10 -0.96
CA ALA A 22 16.67 4.53 -0.71
C ALA A 22 16.58 3.35 0.25
N THR A 23 17.63 2.52 0.27
CA THR A 23 17.80 1.50 1.31
C THR A 23 18.02 2.18 2.67
N GLY A 24 17.40 1.64 3.73
CA GLY A 24 17.51 2.18 5.08
C GLY A 24 16.27 2.96 5.51
N ILE A 25 16.47 4.02 6.29
CA ILE A 25 15.38 4.83 6.86
C ILE A 25 15.09 6.00 5.93
N THR A 26 13.84 6.08 5.44
CA THR A 26 13.35 7.23 4.67
C THR A 26 12.44 8.09 5.57
N GLY A 27 12.81 9.36 5.77
CA GLY A 27 11.99 10.33 6.50
C GLY A 27 11.14 11.18 5.55
N ILE A 28 9.81 11.20 5.75
CA ILE A 28 8.89 12.10 5.02
C ILE A 28 8.50 13.22 5.97
N ILE A 29 9.04 14.42 5.75
CA ILE A 29 8.91 15.58 6.66
C ILE A 29 8.21 16.73 5.92
N GLY A 30 7.34 17.44 6.63
CA GLY A 30 6.60 18.59 6.10
C GLY A 30 5.50 19.03 7.05
N PRO A 31 4.86 20.19 6.82
CA PRO A 31 3.81 20.70 7.68
C PRO A 31 2.57 19.78 7.72
N ASN A 32 1.71 19.95 8.72
CA ASN A 32 0.41 19.27 8.75
C ASN A 32 -0.41 19.68 7.52
N GLY A 33 -1.11 18.72 6.91
CA GLY A 33 -1.82 18.95 5.65
C GLY A 33 -0.95 18.91 4.37
N ALA A 34 0.38 18.78 4.47
CA ALA A 34 1.27 18.72 3.29
C ALA A 34 1.14 17.44 2.44
N GLY A 35 0.30 16.48 2.83
CA GLY A 35 0.09 15.24 2.09
C GLY A 35 0.97 14.05 2.48
N LYS A 36 1.70 14.11 3.59
CA LYS A 36 2.50 12.99 4.10
C LYS A 36 1.68 11.70 4.27
N THR A 37 0.51 11.80 4.90
CA THR A 37 -0.42 10.66 5.03
C THR A 37 -0.89 10.17 3.67
N THR A 38 -1.10 11.07 2.72
CA THR A 38 -1.53 10.72 1.36
C THR A 38 -0.49 9.93 0.58
N ILE A 39 0.80 10.15 0.80
CA ILE A 39 1.85 9.29 0.24
C ILE A 39 1.65 7.84 0.73
N LEU A 40 1.42 7.65 2.03
CA LEU A 40 1.16 6.33 2.59
C LEU A 40 -0.15 5.74 2.03
N GLU A 41 -1.23 6.52 1.98
CA GLU A 41 -2.51 6.08 1.38
C GLU A 41 -2.35 5.70 -0.10
N ALA A 42 -1.48 6.38 -0.85
CA ALA A 42 -1.20 6.07 -2.24
C ALA A 42 -0.50 4.71 -2.41
N ILE A 43 0.48 4.41 -1.55
CA ILE A 43 1.14 3.09 -1.53
C ILE A 43 0.09 2.00 -1.27
N ALA A 44 -0.79 2.20 -0.29
CA ALA A 44 -1.83 1.23 0.00
C ALA A 44 -2.90 1.12 -1.10
N PHE A 45 -3.24 2.22 -1.77
CA PHE A 45 -4.09 2.21 -2.96
C PHE A 45 -3.45 1.38 -4.08
N ALA A 46 -2.14 1.59 -4.34
CA ALA A 46 -1.40 0.85 -5.35
C ALA A 46 -1.43 -0.66 -5.09
N LEU A 47 -1.23 -1.08 -3.84
CA LEU A 47 -1.17 -2.50 -3.48
C LEU A 47 -2.56 -3.15 -3.37
N TYR A 48 -3.52 -2.51 -2.70
CA TYR A 48 -4.79 -3.15 -2.29
C TYR A 48 -6.05 -2.50 -2.85
N ALA A 49 -5.93 -1.53 -3.75
CA ALA A 49 -7.07 -0.76 -4.25
C ALA A 49 -7.87 -0.10 -3.11
N TRP A 50 -7.21 0.21 -1.99
CA TRP A 50 -7.85 0.78 -0.81
C TRP A 50 -8.27 2.22 -1.04
N GLY A 51 -9.40 2.64 -0.46
CA GLY A 51 -9.96 3.97 -0.66
C GLY A 51 -10.83 4.11 -1.92
N ARG A 52 -11.02 3.04 -2.70
CA ARG A 52 -11.93 3.06 -3.87
C ARG A 52 -13.40 3.34 -3.56
N SER A 53 -13.86 3.07 -2.34
CA SER A 53 -15.25 3.29 -1.91
C SER A 53 -15.57 4.75 -1.59
N THR A 54 -14.58 5.61 -1.37
CA THR A 54 -14.78 7.05 -1.16
C THR A 54 -14.63 7.79 -2.50
N ARG A 55 -15.72 7.74 -3.28
CA ARG A 55 -15.88 8.35 -4.62
C ARG A 55 -15.39 9.80 -4.75
N GLU A 56 -15.31 10.55 -3.66
CA GLU A 56 -15.01 11.98 -3.64
C GLU A 56 -13.57 12.35 -3.22
N LEU A 57 -12.78 11.42 -2.66
CA LEU A 57 -11.51 11.76 -2.00
C LEU A 57 -10.25 11.44 -2.81
N MET A 58 -10.36 10.95 -4.04
CA MET A 58 -9.20 10.51 -4.84
C MET A 58 -8.81 11.45 -5.98
N LEU A 59 -9.66 12.41 -6.35
CA LEU A 59 -9.31 13.43 -7.34
C LEU A 59 -8.70 14.64 -6.64
N SER A 60 -7.64 15.17 -7.23
CA SER A 60 -7.15 16.49 -6.86
C SER A 60 -8.25 17.52 -7.15
N GLN A 61 -8.64 18.31 -6.13
CA GLN A 61 -9.62 19.40 -6.30
C GLN A 61 -9.07 20.54 -7.17
N THR A 62 -7.77 20.54 -7.43
CA THR A 62 -7.06 21.57 -8.22
C THR A 62 -6.62 21.08 -9.59
N ALA A 63 -6.83 19.79 -9.92
CA ALA A 63 -6.47 19.26 -11.24
C ALA A 63 -7.56 19.58 -12.29
N PRO A 64 -7.18 19.96 -13.52
CA PRO A 64 -8.12 20.09 -14.63
C PRO A 64 -8.89 18.78 -14.85
N ALA A 65 -10.20 18.83 -15.11
CA ALA A 65 -11.09 17.67 -15.28
C ALA A 65 -10.64 16.65 -16.37
N ARG A 66 -9.65 17.01 -17.20
CA ARG A 66 -9.07 16.19 -18.27
C ARG A 66 -7.88 15.34 -17.85
N GLN A 67 -7.30 15.57 -16.68
CA GLN A 67 -6.09 14.88 -16.26
C GLN A 67 -6.40 13.58 -15.50
N ILE A 68 -5.84 12.47 -15.98
CA ILE A 68 -6.10 11.12 -15.44
C ILE A 68 -5.31 10.95 -14.14
N MET A 69 -6.00 10.54 -13.08
CA MET A 69 -5.37 10.09 -11.84
C MET A 69 -4.61 8.79 -12.08
N ARG A 70 -3.34 8.76 -11.66
CA ARG A 70 -2.43 7.62 -11.78
C ARG A 70 -1.61 7.49 -10.52
N VAL A 71 -1.53 6.26 -10.01
CA VAL A 71 -0.59 5.87 -8.96
C VAL A 71 0.25 4.73 -9.51
N GLU A 72 1.56 4.92 -9.47
CA GLU A 72 2.53 3.92 -9.89
C GLU A 72 3.48 3.65 -8.75
N LEU A 73 3.61 2.37 -8.40
CA LEU A 73 4.49 1.91 -7.34
C LEU A 73 5.41 0.83 -7.88
N GLU A 74 6.70 1.01 -7.64
CA GLU A 74 7.73 0.02 -7.89
C GLU A 74 8.24 -0.52 -6.56
N PHE A 75 8.34 -1.84 -6.46
CA PHE A 75 8.86 -2.52 -5.29
C PHE A 75 9.54 -3.84 -5.64
N GLU A 76 10.43 -4.28 -4.76
CA GLU A 76 11.09 -5.58 -4.84
C GLU A 76 10.51 -6.55 -3.81
N LEU A 77 10.34 -7.80 -4.24
CA LEU A 77 9.95 -8.91 -3.39
C LEU A 77 10.78 -10.15 -3.75
N GLY A 78 11.67 -10.55 -2.85
CA GLY A 78 12.66 -11.58 -3.14
C GLY A 78 13.66 -11.07 -4.19
N ARG A 79 13.79 -11.80 -5.31
CA ARG A 79 14.66 -11.44 -6.44
C ARG A 79 13.93 -10.68 -7.56
N HIS A 80 12.63 -10.48 -7.41
CA HIS A 80 11.78 -9.96 -8.47
C HIS A 80 11.42 -8.49 -8.23
N ARG A 81 11.36 -7.71 -9.31
CA ARG A 81 10.88 -6.34 -9.34
C ARG A 81 9.46 -6.31 -9.86
N TYR A 82 8.59 -5.60 -9.15
CA TYR A 82 7.21 -5.41 -9.52
C TYR A 82 6.93 -3.94 -9.74
N ARG A 83 6.18 -3.64 -10.80
CA ARG A 83 5.63 -2.31 -11.05
C ARG A 83 4.12 -2.43 -11.15
N VAL A 84 3.40 -1.80 -10.24
CA VAL A 84 1.94 -1.71 -10.29
C VAL A 84 1.55 -0.30 -10.73
N VAL A 85 0.67 -0.22 -11.72
CA VAL A 85 0.10 1.03 -12.21
C VAL A 85 -1.41 0.95 -12.02
N ARG A 86 -1.99 1.89 -11.28
CA ARG A 86 -3.44 2.00 -11.09
C ARG A 86 -3.94 3.36 -11.53
N THR A 87 -5.06 3.35 -12.22
CA THR A 87 -5.88 4.54 -12.48
C THR A 87 -7.24 4.37 -11.80
N ARG A 88 -8.17 5.29 -12.05
CA ARG A 88 -9.55 5.19 -11.52
C ARG A 88 -10.25 3.89 -11.94
N THR A 89 -10.02 3.45 -13.18
CA THR A 89 -10.77 2.37 -13.82
C THR A 89 -9.91 1.18 -14.23
N ALA A 90 -8.60 1.35 -14.36
CA ALA A 90 -7.69 0.30 -14.82
C ALA A 90 -6.59 0.00 -13.79
N ALA A 91 -6.02 -1.20 -13.88
CA ALA A 91 -4.84 -1.58 -13.14
C ALA A 91 -3.98 -2.51 -13.99
N GLN A 92 -2.66 -2.35 -13.92
CA GLN A 92 -1.70 -3.21 -14.58
C GLN A 92 -0.59 -3.57 -13.60
N LEU A 93 -0.13 -4.82 -13.64
CA LEU A 93 0.99 -5.32 -12.86
C LEU A 93 2.04 -5.88 -13.82
N TYR A 94 3.27 -5.42 -13.67
CA TYR A 94 4.43 -5.83 -14.44
C TYR A 94 5.45 -6.52 -13.54
N LEU A 95 6.24 -7.41 -14.13
CA LEU A 95 7.28 -8.19 -13.47
C LEU A 95 8.60 -7.98 -14.22
N ASP A 96 9.69 -7.78 -13.49
CA ASP A 96 11.07 -7.76 -13.98
C ASP A 96 11.28 -6.90 -15.23
N ASP A 97 10.64 -5.73 -15.23
CA ASP A 97 10.70 -4.71 -16.29
C ASP A 97 10.21 -5.19 -17.67
N GLU A 98 9.44 -6.28 -17.72
CA GLU A 98 8.77 -6.74 -18.93
C GLU A 98 7.75 -5.72 -19.46
N ALA A 99 7.63 -5.66 -20.79
CA ALA A 99 6.72 -4.73 -21.48
C ALA A 99 5.24 -5.14 -21.33
N SER A 100 4.96 -6.44 -21.28
CA SER A 100 3.61 -6.99 -21.10
C SER A 100 3.26 -7.13 -19.62
N PRO A 101 2.06 -6.69 -19.19
CA PRO A 101 1.62 -6.90 -17.82
C PRO A 101 1.32 -8.39 -17.57
N ILE A 102 1.70 -8.89 -16.39
CA ILE A 102 1.32 -10.21 -15.88
C ILE A 102 -0.13 -10.26 -15.36
N ALA A 103 -0.76 -9.09 -15.21
CA ALA A 103 -2.19 -8.91 -14.99
C ALA A 103 -2.62 -7.49 -15.40
N ASP A 104 -3.76 -7.35 -16.06
CA ASP A 104 -4.24 -6.10 -16.67
C ASP A 104 -5.70 -5.72 -16.31
N THR A 105 -6.32 -6.50 -15.43
CA THR A 105 -7.65 -6.19 -14.87
C THR A 105 -7.56 -5.74 -13.41
N PRO A 106 -8.41 -4.80 -12.95
CA PRO A 106 -8.42 -4.37 -11.55
C PRO A 106 -8.54 -5.49 -10.52
N SER A 107 -9.39 -6.49 -10.80
CA SER A 107 -9.55 -7.68 -9.96
C SER A 107 -8.32 -8.58 -10.02
N GLY A 108 -7.85 -8.93 -11.24
CA GLY A 108 -6.70 -9.80 -11.43
C GLY A 108 -5.43 -9.26 -10.79
N VAL A 109 -5.16 -7.95 -10.92
CA VAL A 109 -4.04 -7.28 -10.24
C VAL A 109 -4.16 -7.38 -8.72
N SER A 110 -5.34 -7.12 -8.17
CA SER A 110 -5.56 -7.14 -6.71
C SER A 110 -5.40 -8.54 -6.14
N GLU A 111 -5.96 -9.55 -6.81
CA GLU A 111 -5.84 -10.95 -6.40
C GLU A 111 -4.39 -11.44 -6.48
N ARG A 112 -3.68 -11.08 -7.56
CA ARG A 112 -2.27 -11.44 -7.75
C ARG A 112 -1.39 -10.80 -6.67
N LEU A 113 -1.58 -9.50 -6.39
CA LEU A 113 -0.84 -8.80 -5.34
C LEU A 113 -1.12 -9.37 -3.95
N GLN A 114 -2.38 -9.69 -3.64
CA GLN A 114 -2.72 -10.33 -2.36
C GLN A 114 -2.04 -11.70 -2.21
N ARG A 115 -2.00 -12.51 -3.27
CA ARG A 115 -1.28 -13.80 -3.28
C ARG A 115 0.23 -13.62 -3.12
N LEU A 116 0.82 -12.63 -3.79
CA LEU A 116 2.26 -12.35 -3.73
C LEU A 116 2.69 -11.84 -2.35
N LEU A 117 1.93 -10.92 -1.77
CA LEU A 117 2.25 -10.33 -0.47
C LEU A 117 1.90 -11.27 0.69
N GLY A 118 1.07 -12.29 0.43
CA GLY A 118 0.68 -13.30 1.43
C GLY A 118 -0.20 -12.78 2.56
N MET A 119 -0.66 -11.53 2.44
CA MET A 119 -1.45 -10.83 3.45
C MET A 119 -2.64 -10.15 2.81
N SER A 120 -3.74 -10.13 3.55
CA SER A 120 -4.91 -9.33 3.24
C SER A 120 -4.59 -7.84 3.40
N LYS A 121 -5.44 -7.01 2.81
CA LYS A 121 -5.42 -5.57 2.99
C LYS A 121 -5.40 -5.16 4.47
N ASP A 122 -6.27 -5.76 5.29
CA ASP A 122 -6.39 -5.38 6.71
C ASP A 122 -5.15 -5.77 7.52
N GLU A 123 -4.50 -6.88 7.18
CA GLU A 123 -3.23 -7.29 7.79
C GLU A 123 -2.10 -6.34 7.38
N PHE A 124 -2.02 -5.97 6.10
CA PHE A 124 -1.01 -5.01 5.64
C PHE A 124 -1.11 -3.67 6.37
N PHE A 125 -2.32 -3.15 6.59
CA PHE A 125 -2.50 -1.90 7.34
C PHE A 125 -2.04 -2.02 8.78
N ARG A 126 -2.45 -3.07 9.50
CA ARG A 126 -2.06 -3.25 10.91
C ARG A 126 -0.55 -3.42 11.08
N THR A 127 0.11 -4.05 10.10
CA THR A 127 1.54 -4.36 10.18
C THR A 127 2.43 -3.21 9.67
N TYR A 128 2.06 -2.56 8.57
CA TYR A 128 2.91 -1.53 7.92
C TYR A 128 2.50 -0.10 8.24
N PHE A 129 1.25 0.13 8.66
CA PHE A 129 0.75 1.43 9.06
C PHE A 129 0.50 1.40 10.55
N THR A 130 1.57 1.30 11.35
CA THR A 130 1.38 1.50 12.78
C THR A 130 1.00 2.96 13.00
N GLY A 131 -0.28 3.21 13.24
CA GLY A 131 -0.75 4.54 13.58
C GLY A 131 -0.02 5.02 14.84
N GLN A 132 0.24 6.32 14.93
CA GLN A 132 0.78 6.96 16.15
C GLN A 132 -0.06 6.61 17.39
N LYS A 133 -1.36 6.32 17.20
CA LYS A 133 -2.30 5.85 18.22
C LYS A 133 -2.20 4.35 18.53
N GLU A 134 -1.82 3.49 17.59
CA GLU A 134 -1.72 2.04 17.82
C GLU A 134 -0.48 1.67 18.62
N LEU A 135 0.67 2.36 18.42
CA LEU A 135 1.83 2.20 19.30
C LEU A 135 1.51 2.63 20.74
N ALA A 136 0.79 3.74 20.89
CA ALA A 136 0.30 4.17 22.20
C ALA A 136 -0.70 3.17 22.79
N LEU A 137 -1.58 2.60 21.97
CA LEU A 137 -2.54 1.57 22.38
C LEU A 137 -1.83 0.29 22.84
N MET A 138 -0.79 -0.17 22.14
CA MET A 138 0.04 -1.31 22.54
C MET A 138 0.72 -1.09 23.90
N ALA A 139 1.18 0.14 24.17
CA ALA A 139 1.75 0.49 25.48
C ALA A 139 0.71 0.37 26.61
N THR A 140 -0.58 0.59 26.31
CA THR A 140 -1.68 0.48 27.27
C THR A 140 -2.34 -0.90 27.38
N MET A 141 -2.10 -1.81 26.43
CA MET A 141 -2.73 -3.14 26.40
C MET A 141 -2.26 -4.07 27.53
N GLY A 142 -3.04 -5.10 27.87
CA GLY A 142 -2.60 -6.20 28.73
C GLY A 142 -1.68 -7.19 28.00
N ALA A 143 -0.97 -8.07 28.72
CA ALA A 143 -0.05 -9.04 28.12
C ALA A 143 -0.72 -9.97 27.10
N SER A 144 -1.90 -10.49 27.41
CA SER A 144 -2.66 -11.37 26.52
C SER A 144 -3.22 -10.67 25.28
N GLU A 145 -3.59 -9.40 25.41
CA GLU A 145 -4.13 -8.59 24.30
C GLU A 145 -3.02 -8.18 23.33
N ARG A 146 -1.85 -7.78 23.87
CA ARG A 146 -0.62 -7.59 23.07
C ARG A 146 -0.20 -8.85 22.34
N ALA A 147 -0.21 -10.00 23.00
CA ALA A 147 0.15 -11.28 22.37
C ALA A 147 -0.79 -11.61 21.20
N ARG A 148 -2.09 -11.39 21.37
CA ARG A 148 -3.08 -11.61 20.30
C ARG A 148 -2.90 -10.64 19.13
N PHE A 149 -2.63 -9.36 19.43
CA PHE A 149 -2.31 -8.35 18.42
C PHE A 149 -1.04 -8.72 17.64
N LEU A 150 0.04 -9.11 18.34
CA LEU A 150 1.30 -9.54 17.72
C LEU A 150 1.14 -10.80 16.88
N SER A 151 0.41 -11.82 17.38
CA SER A 151 0.12 -13.03 16.59
C SER A 151 -0.62 -12.73 15.29
N LYS A 152 -1.51 -11.74 15.30
CA LYS A 152 -2.24 -11.28 14.11
C LYS A 152 -1.35 -10.48 13.15
N VAL A 153 -0.52 -9.58 13.68
CA VAL A 153 0.46 -8.80 12.89
C VAL A 153 1.50 -9.69 12.22
N LEU A 154 1.90 -10.76 12.90
CA LEU A 154 2.91 -11.73 12.45
C LEU A 154 2.31 -12.90 11.63
N GLY A 155 0.97 -12.97 11.51
CA GLY A 155 0.30 -14.01 10.71
C GLY A 155 0.34 -15.43 11.32
N TYR A 156 0.61 -15.57 12.62
CA TYR A 156 0.74 -16.87 13.31
C TYR A 156 -0.58 -17.66 13.43
N GLU A 157 -1.73 -17.08 13.10
CA GLU A 157 -3.02 -17.81 13.15
C GLU A 157 -3.07 -19.01 12.20
N LYS A 158 -2.34 -18.96 11.08
CA LYS A 158 -2.28 -20.08 10.11
C LYS A 158 -1.51 -21.29 10.65
N LEU A 159 -0.56 -21.09 11.55
CA LEU A 159 0.21 -22.17 12.17
C LEU A 159 -0.60 -22.89 13.26
N ARG A 160 -1.49 -22.18 13.96
CA ARG A 160 -2.30 -22.76 15.03
C ARG A 160 -3.39 -23.70 14.50
N LEU A 161 -4.07 -23.29 13.42
CA LEU A 161 -5.06 -24.13 12.73
C LEU A 161 -4.48 -25.41 12.14
N ALA A 162 -3.19 -25.41 11.79
CA ALA A 162 -2.49 -26.59 11.28
C ALA A 162 -1.94 -27.51 12.39
N GLN A 163 -1.88 -27.04 13.64
CA GLN A 163 -1.51 -27.85 14.80
C GLN A 163 -2.73 -28.48 15.49
N ASP A 164 -3.92 -27.89 15.30
CA ASP A 164 -5.19 -28.40 15.80
C ASP A 164 -5.87 -29.39 14.82
N MET A 165 -5.19 -29.77 13.71
CA MET A 165 -5.55 -30.86 12.79
C MET A 165 -4.62 -32.05 12.99
#